data_AF-A0A2W6D1G6-F1
#
_entry.id   AF-A0A2W6D1G6-F1
#
_cell.length_a   1.000
_cell.length_b   1.000
_cell.length_c   1.000
_cell.angle_alpha   90.00
_cell.angle_beta   90.00
_cell.angle_gamma   90.00
#
_symmetry.space_group_name_H-M   'P 1'
#
loop_
_entity.id
_entity.type
_entity.pdbx_description
1 polymer ?
#
loop_
_entity_poly.entity_id
_entity_poly.type
_entity_poly.pdbx_seq_one_letter_code
_entity_poly.pdbx_strand_id
1 'polypeptide(L)'
;MVQRGRAAGAALGEDPMAALSALVVRVPERVRAAPATALVRTPFGTMTLEGYLPTRTLELTVHTCDLAAALGVSADAPQDAVADAFAVIGGLAAVQGTASAALLALTGRRPLPAGYSVL
;
A
#
# COMPACT_ATOMS: atom_id res chain seq x y z
N MET A 1 9.09 11.98 -6.18
CA MET A 1 8.27 10.77 -6.49
C MET A 1 7.90 10.66 -7.97
N VAL A 2 7.45 11.75 -8.62
CA VAL A 2 7.08 11.77 -10.05
C VAL A 2 8.13 11.14 -10.97
N GLN A 3 9.42 11.50 -10.83
CA GLN A 3 10.48 10.94 -11.68
C GLN A 3 10.70 9.45 -11.46
N ARG A 4 10.53 8.95 -10.22
CA ARG A 4 10.60 7.52 -9.90
C ARG A 4 9.44 6.76 -10.53
N GLY A 5 8.22 7.32 -10.49
CA GLY A 5 7.05 6.73 -11.15
C GLY A 5 7.23 6.64 -12.67
N ARG A 6 7.73 7.70 -13.30
CA ARG A 6 8.06 7.70 -14.74
C ARG A 6 9.12 6.67 -15.10
N ALA A 7 10.19 6.59 -14.31
CA ALA A 7 11.25 5.61 -14.52
C ALA A 7 10.74 4.17 -14.33
N ALA A 8 9.90 3.91 -13.34
CA ALA A 8 9.28 2.61 -13.12
C ALA A 8 8.34 2.21 -14.27
N GLY A 9 7.56 3.16 -14.79
CA GLY A 9 6.73 2.95 -15.98
C GLY A 9 7.56 2.63 -17.22
N ALA A 10 8.62 3.40 -17.47
CA ALA A 10 9.54 3.13 -18.59
C ALA A 10 10.25 1.77 -18.47
N ALA A 11 10.56 1.32 -17.25
CA ALA A 11 11.18 0.02 -17.00
C ALA A 11 10.27 -1.18 -17.32
N LEU A 12 8.96 -0.97 -17.54
CA LEU A 12 8.06 -2.03 -18.01
C LEU A 12 8.27 -2.37 -19.50
N GLY A 13 8.99 -1.51 -20.24
CA GLY A 13 9.36 -1.76 -21.64
C GLY A 13 8.21 -1.57 -22.63
N GLU A 14 8.40 -2.12 -23.83
CA GLU A 14 7.47 -1.97 -24.97
C GLU A 14 6.14 -2.73 -24.78
N ASP A 15 6.12 -3.76 -23.92
CA ASP A 15 4.90 -4.48 -23.55
C ASP A 15 4.69 -4.46 -22.02
N PRO A 16 4.11 -3.37 -21.48
CA PRO A 16 3.90 -3.22 -20.06
C PRO A 16 2.95 -4.26 -19.46
N MET A 17 2.00 -4.75 -20.25
CA MET A 17 1.02 -5.73 -19.78
C MET A 17 1.67 -7.10 -19.61
N ALA A 18 2.47 -7.55 -20.57
CA ALA A 18 3.24 -8.79 -20.41
C ALA A 18 4.21 -8.70 -19.22
N ALA A 19 4.90 -7.56 -19.05
CA ALA A 19 5.78 -7.34 -17.91
C ALA A 19 5.03 -7.42 -16.57
N LEU A 20 3.86 -6.81 -16.48
CA LEU A 20 3.02 -6.84 -15.28
C LEU A 20 2.48 -8.25 -15.00
N SER A 21 1.96 -8.95 -16.02
CA SER A 21 1.49 -10.34 -15.88
C SER A 21 2.59 -11.27 -15.37
N ALA A 22 3.82 -11.11 -15.87
CA ALA A 22 4.98 -11.86 -15.38
C ALA A 22 5.29 -11.54 -13.90
N LEU A 23 5.14 -10.28 -13.46
CA LEU A 23 5.31 -9.90 -12.05
C LEU A 23 4.24 -10.52 -11.15
N VAL A 24 2.98 -10.46 -11.56
CA VAL A 24 1.83 -10.97 -10.80
C VAL A 24 1.94 -12.49 -10.57
N VAL A 25 2.52 -13.24 -11.50
CA VAL A 25 2.78 -14.67 -11.30
C VAL A 25 4.01 -14.90 -10.42
N ARG A 26 5.12 -14.22 -10.71
CA ARG A 26 6.43 -14.52 -10.10
C ARG A 26 6.56 -14.07 -8.64
N VAL A 27 5.99 -12.91 -8.29
CA VAL A 27 6.21 -12.30 -6.96
C VAL A 27 5.52 -13.11 -5.86
N PRO A 28 4.24 -13.51 -5.97
CA PRO A 28 3.59 -14.32 -4.96
C PRO A 28 4.29 -15.66 -4.70
N GLU A 29 4.81 -16.32 -5.74
CA GLU A 29 5.60 -17.56 -5.59
C GLU A 29 6.84 -17.33 -4.73
N ARG A 30 7.58 -16.23 -4.98
CA ARG A 30 8.77 -15.89 -4.19
C ARG A 30 8.45 -15.54 -2.75
N VAL A 31 7.34 -14.83 -2.52
CA VAL A 31 6.89 -14.50 -1.16
C VAL A 31 6.53 -15.77 -0.41
N ARG A 32 5.79 -16.69 -1.02
CA ARG A 32 5.41 -17.97 -0.41
C ARG A 32 6.59 -18.89 -0.11
N ALA A 33 7.64 -18.85 -0.93
CA ALA A 33 8.84 -19.65 -0.73
C ALA A 33 9.80 -19.09 0.33
N ALA A 34 9.66 -17.81 0.72
CA ALA A 34 10.56 -17.16 1.66
C ALA A 34 10.10 -17.36 3.12
N PRO A 35 11.03 -17.54 4.08
CA PRO A 35 10.66 -17.57 5.49
C PRO A 35 10.19 -16.18 5.94
N ALA A 36 9.25 -16.15 6.88
CA ALA A 36 8.73 -14.90 7.48
C ALA A 36 9.83 -14.01 8.07
N THR A 37 10.91 -14.61 8.55
CA THR A 37 12.09 -13.93 9.12
C THR A 37 13.10 -13.45 8.09
N ALA A 38 12.89 -13.71 6.79
CA ALA A 38 13.77 -13.23 5.73
C ALA A 38 13.92 -11.71 5.81
N LEU A 39 15.14 -11.19 5.66
CA LEU A 39 15.39 -9.77 5.78
C LEU A 39 15.13 -9.04 4.46
N VAL A 40 14.32 -7.98 4.52
CA VAL A 40 14.00 -7.08 3.42
C VAL A 40 14.65 -5.73 3.68
N ARG A 41 15.50 -5.29 2.75
CA ARG A 41 16.07 -3.93 2.76
C ARG A 41 15.07 -2.94 2.17
N THR A 42 14.77 -1.91 2.93
CA THR A 42 13.92 -0.79 2.52
C THR A 42 14.72 0.53 2.60
N PRO A 43 14.22 1.63 2.03
CA PRO A 43 14.81 2.96 2.24
C PRO A 43 14.89 3.39 3.71
N PHE A 44 14.05 2.81 4.57
CA PHE A 44 13.96 3.15 6.00
C PHE A 44 14.72 2.18 6.91
N GLY A 45 15.52 1.28 6.32
CA GLY A 45 16.27 0.25 7.04
C GLY A 45 15.83 -1.16 6.68
N THR A 46 16.27 -2.13 7.47
CA THR A 46 15.99 -3.55 7.25
C THR A 46 14.92 -4.03 8.22
N MET A 47 13.98 -4.84 7.73
CA MET A 47 12.95 -5.49 8.53
C MET A 47 12.73 -6.93 8.07
N THR A 48 12.04 -7.75 8.85
CA THR A 48 11.63 -9.10 8.43
C THR A 48 10.59 -9.00 7.31
N LEU A 49 10.44 -10.08 6.53
CA LEU A 49 9.44 -10.17 5.48
C LEU A 49 8.03 -10.04 6.05
N GLU A 50 7.78 -10.64 7.22
CA GLU A 50 6.54 -10.48 7.98
C GLU A 50 6.27 -9.02 8.37
N GLY A 51 7.29 -8.27 8.81
CA GLY A 51 7.14 -6.85 9.11
C GLY A 51 6.94 -5.99 7.85
N TYR A 52 7.52 -6.42 6.73
CA TYR A 52 7.47 -5.70 5.46
C TYR A 52 6.12 -5.84 4.74
N LEU A 53 5.56 -7.05 4.67
CA LEU A 53 4.38 -7.33 3.85
C LEU A 53 3.17 -6.44 4.18
N PRO A 54 2.77 -6.22 5.44
CA PRO A 54 1.66 -5.32 5.76
C PRO A 54 1.86 -3.90 5.22
N THR A 55 3.08 -3.36 5.33
CA THR A 55 3.40 -2.03 4.78
C THR A 55 3.30 -2.01 3.26
N ARG A 56 3.72 -3.10 2.59
CA ARG A 56 3.67 -3.20 1.14
C ARG A 56 2.25 -3.39 0.62
N THR A 57 1.41 -4.14 1.34
CA THR A 57 -0.01 -4.28 1.06
C THR A 57 -0.70 -2.93 1.16
N LEU A 58 -0.46 -2.17 2.24
CA LEU A 58 -0.95 -0.80 2.39
C LEU A 58 -0.57 0.09 1.20
N GLU A 59 0.72 0.14 0.84
CA GLU A 59 1.20 0.96 -0.28
C GLU A 59 0.50 0.62 -1.61
N LEU A 60 0.38 -0.68 -1.93
CA LEU A 60 -0.24 -1.12 -3.18
C LEU A 60 -1.75 -0.84 -3.20
N THR A 61 -2.44 -1.03 -2.09
CA THR A 61 -3.87 -0.71 -1.95
C THR A 61 -4.11 0.78 -2.15
N VAL A 62 -3.36 1.65 -1.44
CA VAL A 62 -3.50 3.11 -1.57
C VAL A 62 -3.19 3.57 -2.99
N HIS A 63 -2.10 3.11 -3.60
CA HIS A 63 -1.76 3.51 -4.96
C HIS A 63 -2.73 2.99 -6.02
N THR A 64 -3.40 1.87 -5.78
CA THR A 64 -4.51 1.42 -6.63
C THR A 64 -5.68 2.39 -6.55
N CYS A 65 -6.03 2.84 -5.34
CA CYS A 65 -7.06 3.88 -5.15
C CYS A 65 -6.66 5.22 -5.80
N ASP A 66 -5.40 5.65 -5.63
CA ASP A 66 -4.88 6.88 -6.24
C ASP A 66 -5.00 6.82 -7.77
N LEU A 67 -4.59 5.69 -8.37
CA LEU A 67 -4.65 5.49 -9.81
C LEU A 67 -6.09 5.48 -10.32
N ALA A 68 -6.99 4.77 -9.64
CA ALA A 68 -8.40 4.73 -10.00
C ALA A 68 -9.04 6.13 -9.95
N ALA A 69 -8.77 6.89 -8.89
CA ALA A 69 -9.23 8.27 -8.74
C ALA A 69 -8.68 9.18 -9.86
N ALA A 70 -7.39 9.06 -10.20
CA ALA A 70 -6.77 9.82 -11.27
C ALA A 70 -7.34 9.50 -12.66
N LEU A 71 -7.82 8.26 -12.86
CA LEU A 71 -8.45 7.81 -14.09
C LEU A 71 -9.98 8.04 -14.12
N GLY A 72 -10.58 8.49 -13.01
CA GLY A 72 -12.03 8.66 -12.89
C GLY A 72 -12.81 7.33 -12.91
N VAL A 73 -12.19 6.24 -12.45
CA VAL A 73 -12.81 4.91 -12.33
C VAL A 73 -12.92 4.50 -10.88
N SER A 74 -13.81 3.54 -10.59
CA SER A 74 -13.91 2.94 -9.26
C SER A 74 -12.66 2.11 -8.95
N ALA A 75 -12.12 2.26 -7.74
CA ALA A 75 -11.06 1.39 -7.26
C ALA A 75 -11.62 -0.02 -7.00
N ASP A 76 -10.91 -1.04 -7.47
CA ASP A 76 -11.24 -2.46 -7.27
C ASP A 76 -10.08 -3.16 -6.55
N ALA A 77 -9.80 -2.71 -5.32
CA ALA A 77 -8.79 -3.33 -4.47
C ALA A 77 -9.37 -4.56 -3.74
N PRO A 78 -8.62 -5.68 -3.63
CA PRO A 78 -9.09 -6.87 -2.91
C PRO A 78 -9.49 -6.55 -1.47
N GLN A 79 -10.61 -7.13 -1.00
CA GLN A 79 -11.16 -6.84 0.33
C GLN A 79 -10.14 -7.09 1.46
N ASP A 80 -9.40 -8.19 1.40
CA ASP A 80 -8.38 -8.52 2.40
C ASP A 80 -7.25 -7.48 2.42
N ALA A 81 -6.84 -6.97 1.24
CA ALA A 81 -5.82 -5.94 1.14
C ALA A 81 -6.30 -4.58 1.67
N VAL A 82 -7.61 -4.29 1.55
CA VAL A 82 -8.23 -3.12 2.18
C VAL A 82 -8.26 -3.27 3.70
N ALA A 83 -8.64 -4.44 4.22
CA ALA A 83 -8.66 -4.71 5.65
C ALA A 83 -7.26 -4.57 6.28
N ASP A 84 -6.24 -5.17 5.66
CA ASP A 84 -4.84 -5.07 6.11
C ASP A 84 -4.34 -3.62 6.09
N ALA A 85 -4.67 -2.86 5.03
CA ALA A 85 -4.32 -1.45 4.95
C ALA A 85 -4.95 -0.64 6.10
N PHE A 86 -6.22 -0.88 6.42
CA PHE A 86 -6.89 -0.24 7.55
C PHE A 86 -6.27 -0.62 8.90
N ALA A 87 -5.82 -1.87 9.07
CA ALA A 87 -5.14 -2.29 10.30
C ALA A 87 -3.83 -1.51 10.51
N VAL A 88 -3.02 -1.34 9.46
CA VAL A 88 -1.79 -0.55 9.52
C VAL A 88 -2.08 0.94 9.78
N ILE A 89 -3.01 1.54 9.02
CA ILE A 89 -3.41 2.95 9.19
C ILE A 89 -3.95 3.21 10.61
N GLY A 90 -4.80 2.32 11.12
CA GLY A 90 -5.37 2.42 12.46
C GLY A 90 -4.30 2.32 13.55
N GLY A 91 -3.33 1.40 13.38
CA GLY A 91 -2.17 1.28 14.27
C GLY A 91 -1.32 2.56 14.28
N LEU A 92 -1.03 3.13 13.10
CA LEU A 92 -0.31 4.41 12.99
C LEU A 92 -1.07 5.56 13.67
N ALA A 93 -2.37 5.67 13.42
CA ALA A 93 -3.23 6.68 14.05
C ALA A 93 -3.21 6.55 15.59
N ALA A 94 -3.21 5.32 16.11
CA ALA A 94 -3.15 5.07 17.55
C ALA A 94 -1.82 5.52 18.15
N VAL A 95 -0.69 5.13 17.54
CA VAL A 95 0.66 5.51 17.98
C VAL A 95 0.86 7.03 17.93
N GLN A 96 0.30 7.70 16.92
CA GLN A 96 0.38 9.16 16.76
C GLN A 96 -0.62 9.93 17.65
N GLY A 97 -1.51 9.23 18.37
CA GLY A 97 -2.53 9.87 19.22
C GLY A 97 -3.69 10.52 18.46
N THR A 98 -3.87 10.18 17.17
CA THR A 98 -4.89 10.79 16.30
C THR A 98 -6.06 9.85 15.97
N ALA A 99 -6.05 8.61 16.48
CA ALA A 99 -7.08 7.61 16.21
C ALA A 99 -8.51 8.07 16.54
N SER A 100 -8.72 8.85 17.60
CA SER A 100 -10.05 9.36 17.96
C SER A 100 -10.66 10.23 16.87
N ALA A 101 -9.85 11.00 16.13
CA ALA A 101 -10.33 11.81 15.02
C ALA A 101 -10.77 10.92 13.84
N ALA A 102 -9.96 9.91 13.50
CA ALA A 102 -10.30 8.93 12.47
C ALA A 102 -11.57 8.15 12.81
N LEU A 103 -11.70 7.66 14.05
CA LEU A 103 -12.89 6.93 14.51
C LEU A 103 -14.16 7.76 14.37
N LEU A 104 -14.13 9.03 14.80
CA LEU A 104 -15.28 9.92 14.69
C LEU A 104 -15.65 10.21 13.23
N ALA A 105 -14.67 10.28 12.33
CA ALA A 105 -14.92 10.48 10.91
C ALA A 105 -15.46 9.25 10.19
N LEU A 106 -14.80 8.09 10.35
CA LEU A 106 -15.20 6.84 9.70
C LEU A 106 -16.57 6.33 10.20
N THR A 107 -17.07 6.88 11.29
CA THR A 107 -18.40 6.57 11.83
C THR A 107 -19.40 7.72 11.70
N GLY A 108 -19.09 8.75 10.92
CA GLY A 108 -20.02 9.82 10.55
C GLY A 108 -20.32 10.85 11.64
N ARG A 109 -19.56 10.89 12.74
CA ARG A 109 -19.77 11.87 13.83
C ARG A 109 -19.19 13.24 13.52
N ARG A 110 -18.02 13.31 12.87
CA ARG A 110 -17.32 14.58 12.53
C ARG A 110 -16.44 14.39 11.30
N PRO A 111 -16.25 15.38 10.42
CA PRO A 111 -15.28 15.25 9.33
C PRO A 111 -13.84 15.10 9.85
N LEU A 112 -12.94 14.55 9.03
CA LEU A 112 -11.51 14.59 9.30
C LEU A 112 -11.00 16.05 9.31
N PRO A 113 -10.03 16.40 10.18
CA PRO A 113 -9.35 17.69 10.10
C PRO A 113 -8.72 17.92 8.73
N ALA A 114 -8.65 19.19 8.31
CA ALA A 114 -7.95 19.54 7.07
C ALA A 114 -6.47 19.10 7.14
N GLY A 115 -5.99 18.42 6.09
CA GLY A 115 -4.63 17.91 6.04
C GLY A 115 -4.37 16.68 6.93
N TYR A 116 -5.41 16.02 7.45
CA TYR A 116 -5.24 14.78 8.22
C TYR A 116 -4.53 13.70 7.38
N SER A 117 -3.41 13.20 7.90
CA SER A 117 -2.67 12.06 7.38
C SER A 117 -2.05 11.31 8.56
N VAL A 118 -1.83 10.01 8.38
CA VAL A 118 -0.98 9.20 9.26
C VAL A 118 0.27 8.68 8.53
N LEU A 119 0.41 9.05 7.25
CA LEU A 119 1.52 8.75 6.35
C LEU A 119 2.32 10.03 6.04
#